data_AF-A0A432I0J2-F1
#
_entry.id   AF-A0A432I0J2-F1
#
_cell.length_a   1.000
_cell.length_b   1.000
_cell.length_c   1.000
_cell.angle_alpha   90.00
_cell.angle_beta   90.00
_cell.angle_gamma   90.00
#
_symmetry.space_group_name_H-M   'P 1'
#
loop_
_entity.id
_entity.type
_entity.pdbx_description
1 polymer ?
#
loop_
_entity_poly.entity_id
_entity_poly.type
_entity_poly.pdbx_seq_one_letter_code
_entity_poly.pdbx_strand_id
1 'polypeptide(L)'
;MHGDYHLGNLVFGAPEEGVPFAVLDWQLMRCGRGVRDVAYFLSENLQIEDRRSVEMGLLRDHHRILTDNSVRGYSFEQCPHDYKLSLLQRFCALVSTIAVMPFSNDAIQMHVDILLPRNIAAILDHNAGDLLS
;
A
#
# COMPACT_ATOMS: atom_id res chain seq x y z
N MET A 1 6.73 -8.02 -6.10
CA MET A 1 5.81 -7.41 -5.12
C MET A 1 5.16 -8.51 -4.29
N HIS A 2 4.91 -8.21 -3.03
CA HIS A 2 4.27 -9.07 -2.03
C HIS A 2 2.80 -9.35 -2.36
N GLY A 3 2.05 -8.31 -2.74
CA GLY A 3 0.65 -8.45 -3.14
C GLY A 3 -0.34 -8.23 -1.99
N ASP A 4 0.07 -8.50 -0.75
CA ASP A 4 -0.72 -8.32 0.48
C ASP A 4 0.05 -7.63 1.62
N TYR A 5 0.62 -6.45 1.34
CA TYR A 5 1.63 -5.82 2.20
C TYR A 5 1.02 -4.91 3.28
N HIS A 6 0.22 -5.49 4.19
CA HIS A 6 -0.32 -4.79 5.37
C HIS A 6 0.46 -5.11 6.65
N LEU A 7 0.29 -4.31 7.70
CA LEU A 7 1.05 -4.41 8.96
C LEU A 7 0.94 -5.77 9.63
N GLY A 8 -0.17 -6.49 9.45
CA GLY A 8 -0.38 -7.84 9.98
C GLY A 8 0.56 -8.90 9.39
N ASN A 9 1.13 -8.64 8.21
CA ASN A 9 2.14 -9.49 7.57
C ASN A 9 3.57 -9.05 7.86
N LEU A 10 3.78 -8.05 8.72
CA LEU A 10 5.10 -7.54 9.09
C LEU A 10 5.43 -7.92 10.53
N VAL A 11 6.57 -8.59 10.72
CA VAL A 11 7.08 -8.95 12.05
C VAL A 11 8.36 -8.18 12.30
N PHE A 12 8.45 -7.57 13.48
CA PHE A 12 9.61 -6.82 13.94
C PHE A 12 10.23 -7.57 15.11
N GLY A 13 11.45 -8.05 14.94
CA GLY A 13 12.20 -8.73 15.99
C GLY A 13 12.99 -7.74 16.84
N ALA A 14 13.30 -8.14 18.08
CA ALA A 14 14.23 -7.36 18.89
C ALA A 14 15.64 -7.43 18.26
N PRO A 15 16.47 -6.37 18.39
CA PRO A 15 17.83 -6.36 17.81
C PRO A 15 18.70 -7.54 18.24
N GLU A 16 18.41 -8.11 19.41
CA GLU A 16 19.11 -9.23 20.04
C GLU A 16 18.63 -10.62 19.60
N GLU A 17 17.55 -10.72 18.81
CA GLU A 17 16.93 -11.99 18.39
C GLU A 17 17.30 -12.43 16.95
N GLY A 18 18.29 -11.79 16.33
CA GLY A 18 18.94 -12.26 15.09
C GLY A 18 18.24 -11.95 13.77
N VAL A 19 16.89 -11.81 13.75
CA VAL A 19 16.14 -11.33 12.57
C VAL A 19 15.36 -10.06 12.95
N PRO A 20 15.83 -8.87 12.56
CA PRO A 20 15.19 -7.61 12.98
C PRO A 20 13.84 -7.35 12.30
N PHE A 21 13.60 -7.95 11.13
CA PHE A 21 12.40 -7.74 10.34
C PHE A 21 12.12 -8.93 9.43
N ALA A 22 10.85 -9.36 9.35
CA ALA A 22 10.39 -10.37 8.42
C ALA A 22 9.04 -9.97 7.79
N VAL A 23 8.88 -10.33 6.52
CA VAL A 23 7.62 -10.23 5.78
C VAL A 23 7.07 -11.64 5.62
N LEU A 24 5.85 -11.85 6.11
CA LEU A 24 5.15 -13.13 6.08
C LEU A 24 4.11 -13.16 4.95
N ASP A 25 3.64 -14.36 4.63
CA ASP A 25 2.51 -14.61 3.72
C ASP A 25 2.68 -14.16 2.25
N TRP A 26 3.61 -14.81 1.57
CA TRP A 26 3.93 -14.55 0.15
C TRP A 26 2.94 -15.17 -0.85
N GLN A 27 1.75 -15.62 -0.44
CA GLN A 27 0.83 -16.36 -1.32
C GLN A 27 0.32 -15.54 -2.52
N LEU A 28 0.32 -14.20 -2.43
CA LEU A 28 -0.11 -13.29 -3.49
C LEU A 28 1.04 -12.67 -4.30
N MET A 29 2.26 -13.20 -4.14
CA MET A 29 3.46 -12.66 -4.75
C MET A 29 3.40 -12.68 -6.28
N ARG A 30 3.91 -11.61 -6.90
CA ARG A 30 3.95 -11.49 -8.35
C ARG A 30 4.99 -10.49 -8.84
N CYS A 31 5.38 -10.61 -10.11
CA CYS A 31 6.12 -9.59 -10.82
C CYS A 31 5.17 -8.46 -11.24
N GLY A 32 5.58 -7.21 -11.00
CA GLY A 32 4.75 -6.04 -11.28
C GLY A 32 5.35 -4.77 -10.70
N ARG A 33 4.56 -3.70 -10.69
CA ARG A 33 4.96 -2.39 -10.14
C ARG A 33 5.10 -2.50 -8.61
N GLY A 34 6.35 -2.44 -8.12
CA GLY A 34 6.66 -2.56 -6.68
C GLY A 34 5.93 -1.55 -5.81
N VAL A 35 5.65 -0.36 -6.36
CA VAL A 35 4.92 0.72 -5.71
C VAL A 35 3.49 0.32 -5.28
N ARG A 36 2.94 -0.79 -5.79
CA ARG A 36 1.64 -1.30 -5.35
C ARG A 36 1.62 -1.69 -3.87
N ASP A 37 2.70 -2.29 -3.37
CA ASP A 37 2.79 -2.65 -1.96
C ASP A 37 2.92 -1.39 -1.07
N VAL A 38 3.57 -0.34 -1.59
CA VAL A 38 3.67 0.97 -0.92
C VAL A 38 2.29 1.63 -0.84
N ALA A 39 1.52 1.63 -1.93
CA ALA A 39 0.17 2.17 -1.96
C ALA A 39 -0.73 1.49 -0.93
N TYR A 40 -0.73 0.16 -0.89
CA TYR A 40 -1.48 -0.60 0.10
C TYR A 40 -1.03 -0.23 1.52
N PHE A 41 0.27 -0.35 1.82
CA PHE A 41 0.75 -0.12 3.17
C PHE A 41 0.35 1.26 3.69
N LEU A 42 0.62 2.31 2.92
CA LEU A 42 0.37 3.69 3.31
C LEU A 42 -1.13 4.01 3.42
N SER A 43 -1.98 3.47 2.53
CA SER A 43 -3.41 3.77 2.53
C SER A 43 -4.20 3.04 3.61
N GLU A 44 -3.68 1.95 4.18
CA GLU A 44 -4.42 1.13 5.15
C GLU A 44 -3.80 1.09 6.55
N ASN A 45 -2.50 1.34 6.70
CA ASN A 45 -1.79 1.15 7.97
C ASN A 45 -1.37 2.44 8.67
N LEU A 46 -1.56 3.60 8.03
CA LEU A 46 -1.29 4.91 8.62
C LEU A 46 -2.58 5.70 8.85
N GLN A 47 -2.56 6.62 9.81
CA GLN A 47 -3.58 7.66 9.87
C GLN A 47 -3.41 8.61 8.68
N ILE A 48 -4.49 9.31 8.31
CA ILE A 48 -4.51 10.18 7.13
C ILE A 48 -3.40 11.25 7.21
N GLU A 49 -3.27 11.91 8.35
CA GLU A 49 -2.26 12.96 8.52
C GLU A 49 -0.83 12.42 8.58
N ASP A 50 -0.63 11.27 9.22
CA ASP A 50 0.68 10.60 9.24
C ASP A 50 1.11 10.26 7.80
N ARG A 51 0.21 9.65 7.02
CA ARG A 51 0.44 9.35 5.60
C ARG A 51 0.85 10.61 4.84
N ARG A 52 0.05 11.69 4.91
CA ARG A 52 0.32 12.97 4.22
C ARG A 52 1.71 13.51 4.54
N SER A 53 2.17 13.36 5.78
CA SER A 53 3.46 13.88 6.22
C SER A 53 4.67 13.11 5.68
N VAL A 54 4.55 11.81 5.42
CA VAL A 54 5.69 10.94 5.04
C VAL A 54 5.65 10.39 3.62
N GLU A 55 4.48 10.35 2.99
CA GLU A 55 4.20 9.58 1.78
C GLU A 55 5.13 9.91 0.60
N MET A 56 5.28 11.18 0.24
CA MET A 56 6.17 11.58 -0.86
C MET A 56 7.65 11.29 -0.56
N GLY A 57 8.06 11.36 0.71
CA GLY A 57 9.41 10.96 1.13
C GLY A 57 9.62 9.47 0.91
N LEU A 58 8.70 8.64 1.40
CA LEU A 58 8.75 7.19 1.24
C LEU A 58 8.67 6.75 -0.23
N LEU A 59 7.92 7.44 -1.08
CA LEU A 59 7.90 7.15 -2.52
C LEU A 59 9.25 7.44 -3.20
N ARG A 60 9.93 8.52 -2.80
CA ARG A 60 11.28 8.84 -3.29
C ARG A 60 12.28 7.81 -2.83
N ASP A 61 12.23 7.42 -1.56
CA ASP A 61 13.11 6.38 -1.02
C ASP A 61 12.87 5.02 -1.68
N HIS A 62 11.61 4.64 -1.86
CA HIS A 62 11.25 3.41 -2.55
C HIS A 62 11.79 3.38 -3.98
N HIS A 63 11.57 4.45 -4.75
CA HIS A 63 12.09 4.57 -6.11
C HIS A 63 13.62 4.50 -6.14
N ARG A 64 14.30 5.27 -5.28
CA ARG A 64 15.76 5.27 -5.16
C ARG A 64 16.29 3.86 -4.88
N ILE A 65 15.73 3.17 -3.88
CA ILE A 65 16.13 1.82 -3.51
C ILE A 65 15.94 0.84 -4.68
N LEU A 66 14.84 0.93 -5.43
CA LEU A 66 14.63 0.11 -6.63
C LEU A 66 15.73 0.36 -7.67
N THR A 67 16.05 1.63 -7.95
CA THR A 67 17.07 1.99 -8.95
C THR A 67 18.48 1.61 -8.53
N ASP A 68 18.79 1.71 -7.23
CA ASP A 68 20.05 1.26 -6.62
C ASP A 68 20.19 -0.27 -6.74
N ASN A 69 19.07 -1.00 -6.68
CA ASN A 69 19.00 -2.46 -6.84
C ASN A 69 18.72 -2.90 -8.29
N SER A 70 19.31 -2.20 -9.26
CA SER A 70 19.34 -2.58 -10.69
C SER A 70 18.00 -2.56 -11.43
N VAL A 71 16.92 -1.99 -10.87
CA VAL A 71 15.75 -1.66 -11.69
C VAL A 71 16.12 -0.53 -12.64
N ARG A 72 15.91 -0.76 -13.95
CA ARG A 72 16.22 0.17 -15.04
C ARG A 72 14.95 0.52 -15.80
N GLY A 73 14.96 1.69 -16.45
CA GLY A 73 13.81 2.15 -17.26
C GLY A 73 12.58 2.56 -16.44
N TYR A 74 12.73 2.78 -15.13
CA TYR A 74 11.69 3.28 -14.24
C TYR A 74 12.11 4.63 -13.66
N SER A 75 11.57 5.72 -14.20
CA SER A 75 11.89 7.08 -13.74
C SER A 75 11.05 7.44 -12.52
N PHE A 76 11.48 8.45 -11.76
CA PHE A 76 10.70 8.88 -10.60
C PHE A 76 9.37 9.48 -11.03
N GLU A 77 9.29 10.13 -12.19
CA GLU A 77 8.04 10.71 -12.72
C GLU A 77 6.97 9.64 -12.99
N GLN A 78 7.38 8.42 -13.31
CA GLN A 78 6.47 7.28 -13.48
C GLN A 78 5.94 6.77 -12.13
N CYS A 79 6.69 6.96 -11.04
CA CYS A 79 6.35 6.41 -9.72
C CYS A 79 5.04 6.97 -9.15
N PRO A 80 4.80 8.29 -9.08
CA PRO A 80 3.51 8.84 -8.67
C PRO A 80 2.33 8.40 -9.55
N HIS A 81 2.53 8.27 -10.86
CA HIS A 81 1.47 7.78 -11.76
C HIS A 81 1.09 6.33 -11.42
N ASP A 82 2.07 5.46 -11.25
CA ASP A 82 1.85 4.06 -10.88
C ASP A 82 1.29 3.90 -9.47
N TYR A 83 1.65 4.81 -8.56
CA TYR A 83 1.11 4.91 -7.22
C TYR A 83 -0.40 5.23 -7.25
N LYS A 84 -0.81 6.24 -8.03
CA LYS A 84 -2.22 6.60 -8.24
C LYS A 84 -3.04 5.42 -8.75
N LEU A 85 -2.53 4.71 -9.78
CA LEU A 85 -3.20 3.51 -10.28
C LEU A 85 -3.31 2.43 -9.20
N SER A 86 -2.26 2.26 -8.40
CA SER A 86 -2.22 1.28 -7.31
C SER A 86 -3.23 1.61 -6.20
N LEU A 87 -3.44 2.88 -5.87
CA LEU A 87 -4.47 3.33 -4.93
C LEU A 87 -5.87 2.95 -5.42
N LEU A 88 -6.18 3.22 -6.70
CA LEU A 88 -7.46 2.83 -7.31
C LEU A 88 -7.67 1.32 -7.29
N GLN A 89 -6.65 0.56 -7.72
CA GLN A 89 -6.69 -0.90 -7.71
C GLN A 89 -6.89 -1.46 -6.30
N ARG A 90 -6.24 -0.85 -5.30
CA ARG A 90 -6.39 -1.27 -3.90
C ARG A 90 -7.79 -0.97 -3.38
N PHE A 91 -8.33 0.21 -3.67
CA PHE A 91 -9.70 0.56 -3.31
C PHE A 91 -10.73 -0.40 -3.90
N CYS A 92 -10.62 -0.76 -5.18
CA CYS A 92 -11.49 -1.77 -5.80
C CYS A 92 -11.38 -3.14 -5.13
N ALA A 93 -10.16 -3.55 -4.74
CA ALA A 93 -9.94 -4.80 -4.03
C ALA A 93 -10.54 -4.75 -2.61
N LEU A 94 -10.41 -3.63 -1.89
CA LEU A 94 -11.00 -3.43 -0.58
C LEU A 94 -12.54 -3.53 -0.62
N VAL A 95 -13.19 -2.85 -1.57
CA VAL A 95 -14.65 -2.94 -1.75
C VAL A 95 -15.09 -4.37 -2.05
N SER A 96 -14.36 -5.07 -2.94
CA SER A 96 -14.62 -6.49 -3.23
C SER A 96 -14.47 -7.38 -1.99
N THR A 97 -13.43 -7.15 -1.18
CA THR A 97 -13.18 -7.90 0.06
C THR A 97 -14.32 -7.71 1.05
N ILE A 98 -14.80 -6.49 1.26
CA ILE A 98 -15.94 -6.19 2.15
C ILE A 98 -17.22 -6.89 1.66
N ALA A 99 -17.45 -6.91 0.35
CA ALA A 99 -18.66 -7.48 -0.23
C ALA A 99 -18.71 -9.01 -0.22
N VAL A 100 -17.55 -9.68 -0.32
CA VAL A 100 -17.47 -11.13 -0.56
C VAL A 100 -17.10 -11.92 0.71
N MET A 101 -16.26 -11.35 1.58
CA MET A 101 -15.77 -12.10 2.73
C MET A 101 -16.84 -12.24 3.82
N PRO A 102 -16.92 -13.40 4.50
CA PRO A 102 -17.89 -13.65 5.56
C PRO A 102 -17.44 -13.00 6.89
N PHE A 103 -17.23 -11.69 6.86
CA PHE A 103 -16.82 -10.93 8.04
C PHE A 103 -17.95 -10.86 9.08
N SER A 104 -17.56 -10.75 10.35
CA SER A 104 -18.49 -10.32 11.39
C SER A 104 -18.92 -8.87 11.16
N ASN A 105 -20.03 -8.45 11.76
CA ASN A 105 -20.47 -7.06 11.69
C ASN A 105 -19.40 -6.08 12.18
N ASP A 106 -18.70 -6.42 13.27
CA ASP A 106 -17.62 -5.58 13.81
C ASP A 106 -16.45 -5.44 12.82
N ALA A 107 -16.09 -6.53 12.13
CA ALA A 107 -15.05 -6.50 11.11
C ALA A 107 -15.50 -5.67 9.89
N ILE A 108 -16.77 -5.77 9.47
CA ILE A 108 -17.32 -4.89 8.41
C ILE A 108 -17.22 -3.43 8.84
N GLN A 109 -17.61 -3.11 10.08
CA GLN A 109 -17.58 -1.75 10.61
C GLN A 109 -16.15 -1.19 10.62
N MET A 110 -15.16 -1.99 11.02
CA MET A 110 -13.74 -1.62 10.94
C MET A 110 -13.33 -1.25 9.49
N HIS A 111 -13.73 -2.04 8.50
CA HIS A 111 -13.41 -1.75 7.10
C HIS A 111 -14.10 -0.46 6.63
N VAL A 112 -15.37 -0.27 6.98
CA VAL A 112 -16.18 0.86 6.53
C VAL A 112 -15.79 2.18 7.21
N ASP A 113 -15.53 2.15 8.51
CA ASP A 113 -15.27 3.37 9.29
C ASP A 113 -13.80 3.79 9.27
N ILE A 114 -12.88 2.87 8.97
CA ILE A 114 -11.44 3.13 9.04
C ILE A 114 -10.79 2.98 7.68
N LEU A 115 -10.88 1.80 7.06
CA LEU A 115 -10.09 1.51 5.84
C LEU A 115 -10.63 2.25 4.61
N LEU A 116 -11.96 2.34 4.45
CA LEU A 116 -12.57 3.08 3.34
C LEU A 116 -12.20 4.58 3.40
N PRO A 117 -12.39 5.32 4.52
CA PRO A 117 -12.02 6.73 4.59
C PRO A 117 -10.54 6.99 4.31
N ARG A 118 -9.63 6.13 4.81
CA ARG A 118 -8.19 6.29 4.55
C ARG A 118 -7.83 6.13 3.07
N ASN A 119 -8.39 5.11 2.41
CA ASN A 119 -8.17 4.91 0.97
C ASN A 119 -8.80 6.02 0.13
N ILE A 120 -10.01 6.47 0.47
CA ILE A 120 -10.68 7.58 -0.21
C ILE A 120 -9.84 8.87 -0.07
N ALA A 121 -9.36 9.18 1.14
CA ALA A 121 -8.50 10.33 1.36
C ALA A 121 -7.22 10.26 0.52
N ALA A 122 -6.57 9.09 0.42
CA ALA A 122 -5.38 8.92 -0.43
C ALA A 122 -5.71 9.13 -1.92
N ILE A 123 -6.84 8.62 -2.40
CA ILE A 123 -7.30 8.83 -3.79
C ILE A 123 -7.54 10.31 -4.07
N LEU A 124 -8.22 11.02 -3.16
CA LEU A 124 -8.55 12.43 -3.31
C LEU A 124 -7.31 13.32 -3.24
N ASP A 125 -6.40 13.08 -2.29
CA ASP A 125 -5.18 13.86 -2.11
C ASP A 125 -4.26 13.80 -3.36
N HIS A 126 -4.28 12.68 -4.09
CA HIS A 126 -3.51 12.50 -5.33
C HIS A 126 -4.30 12.80 -6.60
N ASN A 127 -5.56 13.21 -6.48
CA ASN A 127 -6.50 13.33 -7.59
C ASN A 127 -6.50 12.07 -8.49
N ALA A 128 -6.46 10.87 -7.91
CA ALA A 128 -6.29 9.62 -8.67
C ALA A 128 -7.47 9.29 -9.60
N GLY A 129 -8.63 9.91 -9.38
CA GLY A 129 -9.78 9.77 -10.28
C GLY A 129 -9.54 10.29 -11.70
N ASP A 130 -8.54 11.15 -11.93
CA ASP A 130 -8.18 11.63 -13.27
C ASP A 130 -7.66 10.52 -14.21
N LEU A 131 -7.29 9.37 -13.67
CA LEU A 131 -6.90 8.19 -14.45
C LEU A 131 -8.09 7.39 -15.00
N LEU A 132 -9.33 7.74 -14.59
CA LEU A 132 -10.55 7.04 -15.00
C LEU A 132 -11.35 7.79 -16.09
N SER A 133 -10.94 9.01 -16.44
CA SER A 133 -11.60 9.88 -17.41
C SER A 133 -10.99 9.82 -18.80
#